data_AF-A0A9E2FFU7-F1
#
_entry.id   AF-A0A9E2FFU7-F1
#
_cell.length_a   1.000
_cell.length_b   1.000
_cell.length_c   1.000
_cell.angle_alpha   90.00
_cell.angle_beta   90.00
_cell.angle_gamma   90.00
#
_symmetry.space_group_name_H-M   'P 1'
#
loop_
_entity.id
_entity.type
_entity.pdbx_description
1 polymer ?
#
loop_
_entity_poly.entity_id
_entity_poly.type
_entity_poly.pdbx_seq_one_letter_code
_entity_poly.pdbx_strand_id
1 'polypeptide(L)'
;ANNEDHPVLFGGALFCQGRELWITNCSFFKNRAFFAGGIYIIESQVELLNSIIMECTGVSRGGGMFSHSSELEIANCEFNGNTSERAGGLYVYTNGETEIHHSTFASNFGISTAG
;
A
#
# COMPACT_ATOMS: atom_id res chain seq x y z
N ALA A 1 5.21 28.47 12.98
CA ALA A 1 5.59 27.47 13.98
C ALA A 1 4.64 26.29 13.85
N ASN A 2 5.16 25.19 13.32
CA ASN A 2 4.74 23.79 13.51
C ASN A 2 3.30 23.40 13.16
N ASN A 3 3.02 23.27 11.85
CA ASN A 3 2.08 22.24 11.38
C ASN A 3 2.89 20.95 11.22
N GLU A 4 3.06 20.19 12.30
CA GLU A 4 3.42 18.79 12.13
C GLU A 4 2.16 18.07 11.65
N ASP A 5 2.13 17.76 10.36
CA ASP A 5 1.19 16.81 9.76
C ASP A 5 1.20 15.53 10.58
N HIS A 6 0.22 15.38 11.49
CA HIS A 6 -0.04 14.11 12.13
C HIS A 6 -0.49 13.14 11.04
N PRO A 7 0.36 12.17 10.65
CA PRO A 7 -0.02 11.26 9.58
C PRO A 7 -1.28 10.50 10.00
N VAL A 8 -2.24 10.37 9.08
CA VAL A 8 -3.44 9.54 9.29
C VAL A 8 -3.00 8.16 9.77
N LEU A 9 -3.65 7.58 10.78
CA LEU A 9 -3.10 6.41 11.44
C LEU A 9 -3.00 5.19 10.50
N PHE A 10 -4.01 4.96 9.66
CA PHE A 10 -4.15 3.75 8.83
C PHE A 10 -3.64 3.94 7.39
N GLY A 11 -4.55 4.03 6.41
CA GLY A 11 -4.24 4.33 5.02
C GLY A 11 -4.35 5.83 4.73
N GLY A 12 -3.39 6.38 4.00
CA GLY A 12 -3.39 7.81 3.69
C GLY A 12 -4.47 8.19 2.68
N ALA A 13 -4.89 7.24 1.84
CA ALA A 13 -6.01 7.42 0.91
C ALA A 13 -7.17 6.45 1.17
N LEU A 14 -6.87 5.17 1.42
CA LEU A 14 -7.90 4.14 1.54
C LEU A 14 -7.64 3.21 2.72
N PHE A 15 -8.69 2.96 3.48
CA PHE A 15 -8.73 1.98 4.56
C PHE A 15 -9.88 0.99 4.33
N CYS A 16 -9.59 -0.32 4.34
CA CYS A 16 -10.57 -1.39 4.24
C CYS A 16 -10.36 -2.45 5.32
N GLN A 17 -11.44 -2.87 5.97
CA GLN A 17 -11.43 -3.93 6.97
C GLN A 17 -12.66 -4.83 6.85
N GLY A 18 -12.47 -6.15 6.78
CA GLY A 18 -13.56 -7.13 6.86
C GLY A 18 -14.47 -7.15 5.64
N ARG A 19 -14.00 -6.76 4.44
CA ARG A 19 -14.85 -6.55 3.26
C ARG A 19 -14.18 -7.01 1.96
N GLU A 20 -15.01 -7.16 0.93
CA GLU A 20 -14.57 -7.24 -0.47
C GLU A 20 -14.41 -5.82 -1.04
N LEU A 21 -13.33 -5.60 -1.79
CA LEU A 21 -13.04 -4.30 -2.40
C LEU A 21 -12.46 -4.48 -3.81
N TRP A 22 -13.10 -3.82 -4.78
CA TRP A 22 -12.60 -3.71 -6.14
C TRP A 22 -12.06 -2.31 -6.40
N ILE A 23 -10.79 -2.24 -6.77
CA ILE A 23 -10.11 -1.01 -7.15
C ILE A 23 -9.65 -1.17 -8.59
N THR A 24 -10.21 -0.38 -9.49
CA THR A 24 -9.89 -0.47 -10.92
C THR A 24 -9.71 0.91 -11.53
N ASN A 25 -8.69 1.09 -12.37
CA ASN A 25 -8.40 2.35 -13.05
C ASN A 25 -8.24 3.55 -12.10
N CYS A 26 -7.64 3.31 -10.93
CA CYS A 26 -7.47 4.32 -9.88
C CYS A 26 -6.01 4.79 -9.79
N SER A 27 -5.80 6.00 -9.26
CA SER A 27 -4.47 6.52 -8.93
C SER A 27 -4.41 7.00 -7.49
N PHE A 28 -3.42 6.52 -6.75
CA PHE A 28 -3.12 6.94 -5.39
C PHE A 28 -1.76 7.62 -5.39
N PHE A 29 -1.75 8.95 -5.19
CA PHE A 29 -0.56 9.77 -5.36
C PHE A 29 -0.24 10.60 -4.12
N LYS A 30 1.03 10.59 -3.69
CA LYS A 30 1.55 11.47 -2.61
C LYS A 30 0.77 11.40 -1.29
N ASN A 31 0.23 10.24 -0.97
CA ASN A 31 -0.48 10.03 0.28
C ASN A 31 0.49 9.66 1.40
N ARG A 32 0.21 10.11 2.63
CA ARG A 32 1.07 9.86 3.79
C ARG A 32 0.25 9.40 4.99
N ALA A 33 0.68 8.32 5.62
CA ALA A 33 0.03 7.77 6.80
C ALA A 33 1.01 7.02 7.69
N PHE A 34 0.62 6.72 8.93
CA PHE A 34 1.50 6.04 9.86
C PHE A 34 1.72 4.58 9.47
N PHE A 35 0.65 3.84 9.18
CA PHE A 35 0.81 2.45 8.76
C PHE A 35 1.04 2.31 7.25
N ALA A 36 0.16 2.84 6.40
CA ALA A 36 0.30 2.73 4.95
C ALA A 36 0.10 4.04 4.21
N GLY A 37 1.09 4.47 3.42
CA GLY A 37 1.02 5.74 2.71
C GLY A 37 -0.19 5.83 1.79
N GLY A 38 -0.42 4.83 0.94
CA GLY A 38 -1.59 4.77 0.06
C GLY A 38 -2.76 4.00 0.68
N ILE A 39 -2.66 2.67 0.64
CA ILE A 39 -3.78 1.75 0.89
C ILE A 39 -3.48 0.86 2.10
N TYR A 40 -4.42 0.77 3.03
CA TYR A 40 -4.33 -0.10 4.20
C TYR A 40 -5.51 -1.09 4.23
N ILE A 41 -5.18 -2.38 4.15
CA ILE A 41 -6.15 -3.50 4.07
C ILE A 41 -5.97 -4.45 5.26
N ILE A 42 -7.06 -4.84 5.91
CA ILE A 42 -7.10 -5.87 6.95
C ILE A 42 -8.26 -6.85 6.70
N GLU A 43 -8.04 -8.15 6.88
CA GLU A 43 -9.11 -9.17 6.91
C GLU A 43 -10.11 -9.01 5.75
N SER A 44 -9.59 -8.75 4.54
CA SER A 44 -10.39 -8.38 3.37
C SER A 44 -10.01 -9.22 2.15
N GLN A 45 -10.82 -9.15 1.11
CA GLN A 45 -10.49 -9.66 -0.22
C GLN A 45 -10.43 -8.47 -1.17
N VAL A 46 -9.31 -8.30 -1.87
CA VAL A 46 -9.08 -7.11 -2.70
C VAL A 46 -8.61 -7.49 -4.09
N GLU A 47 -9.30 -6.97 -5.10
CA GLU A 47 -8.85 -6.92 -6.47
C GLU A 47 -8.36 -5.50 -6.79
N LEU A 48 -7.08 -5.38 -7.13
CA LEU A 48 -6.46 -4.13 -7.56
C LEU A 48 -5.98 -4.27 -9.01
N LEU A 49 -6.71 -3.64 -9.92
CA LEU A 49 -6.52 -3.82 -11.36
C LEU A 49 -6.22 -2.47 -12.04
N ASN A 50 -5.29 -2.46 -12.98
CA ASN A 50 -5.03 -1.32 -13.88
C ASN A 50 -4.84 0.01 -13.13
N SER A 51 -4.17 -0.01 -11.98
CA SER A 51 -4.11 1.13 -11.06
C SER A 51 -2.66 1.52 -10.75
N ILE A 52 -2.48 2.78 -10.33
CA ILE A 52 -1.17 3.36 -10.05
C ILE A 52 -1.12 3.77 -8.58
N ILE A 53 -0.09 3.35 -7.87
CA ILE A 53 0.21 3.75 -6.49
C ILE A 53 1.60 4.34 -6.49
N MET A 54 1.71 5.66 -6.32
CA MET A 54 2.97 6.33 -6.51
C MET A 54 3.26 7.42 -5.47
N GLU A 55 4.54 7.56 -5.13
CA GLU A 55 5.06 8.56 -4.19
C GLU A 55 4.35 8.57 -2.83
N CYS A 56 3.78 7.44 -2.41
CA CYS A 56 3.11 7.32 -1.12
C CYS A 56 4.11 6.98 -0.01
N THR A 57 3.92 7.56 1.17
CA THR A 57 4.83 7.45 2.32
C THR A 57 4.10 6.86 3.54
N GLY A 58 4.42 5.61 3.87
CA GLY A 58 4.00 4.99 5.13
C GLY A 58 5.09 5.15 6.18
N VAL A 59 4.76 5.48 7.43
CA VAL A 59 5.81 5.58 8.45
C VAL A 59 6.36 4.20 8.82
N SER A 60 5.51 3.17 9.01
CA SER A 60 5.93 1.93 9.67
C SER A 60 5.68 0.61 8.92
N ARG A 61 4.79 0.56 7.92
CA ARG A 61 4.46 -0.72 7.24
C ARG A 61 4.64 -0.68 5.73
N GLY A 62 3.72 -0.07 4.99
CA GLY A 62 3.73 -0.06 3.52
C GLY A 62 3.78 1.36 2.96
N GLY A 63 4.65 1.66 2.02
CA GLY A 63 4.65 2.99 1.41
C GLY A 63 3.46 3.16 0.48
N GLY A 64 3.32 2.24 -0.48
CA GLY A 64 2.19 2.20 -1.39
C GLY A 64 0.99 1.51 -0.76
N MET A 65 1.17 0.24 -0.38
CA MET A 65 0.09 -0.57 0.20
C MET A 65 0.57 -1.46 1.34
N PHE A 66 -0.27 -1.64 2.35
CA PHE A 66 -0.14 -2.65 3.38
C PHE A 66 -1.38 -3.52 3.43
N SER A 67 -1.17 -4.82 3.59
CA SER A 67 -2.23 -5.82 3.73
C SER A 67 -1.94 -6.77 4.88
N HIS A 68 -2.95 -7.03 5.71
CA HIS A 68 -2.88 -7.95 6.85
C HIS A 68 -4.01 -8.98 6.81
N SER A 69 -3.68 -10.27 6.89
CA SER A 69 -4.65 -11.38 6.93
C SER A 69 -5.74 -11.28 5.84
N SER A 70 -5.34 -10.87 4.64
CA SER A 70 -6.23 -10.61 3.51
C SER A 70 -5.79 -11.41 2.28
N GLU A 71 -6.71 -11.57 1.33
CA GLU A 71 -6.43 -12.13 0.01
C GLU A 71 -6.33 -11.00 -1.00
N LEU A 72 -5.34 -11.07 -1.88
CA LEU A 72 -5.04 -10.01 -2.84
C LEU A 72 -4.89 -10.57 -4.25
N GLU A 73 -5.57 -9.96 -5.21
CA GLU A 73 -5.27 -10.08 -6.63
C GLU A 73 -4.82 -8.72 -7.15
N ILE A 74 -3.58 -8.64 -7.64
CA ILE A 74 -3.00 -7.40 -8.18
C ILE A 74 -2.57 -7.64 -9.62
N ALA A 75 -3.24 -6.95 -10.55
CA ALA A 75 -2.98 -7.10 -11.97
C ALA A 75 -2.74 -5.77 -12.67
N ASN A 76 -1.77 -5.73 -13.58
CA ASN A 76 -1.51 -4.56 -14.44
C ASN A 76 -1.34 -3.25 -13.66
N CYS A 77 -0.71 -3.31 -12.48
CA CYS A 77 -0.56 -2.16 -11.60
C CYS A 77 0.88 -1.63 -11.59
N GLU A 78 1.03 -0.35 -11.26
CA GLU A 78 2.33 0.28 -11.04
C GLU A 78 2.45 0.76 -9.60
N PHE A 79 3.49 0.31 -8.91
CA PHE A 79 3.93 0.82 -7.62
C PHE A 79 5.26 1.54 -7.81
N ASN A 80 5.27 2.87 -7.69
CA ASN A 80 6.46 3.66 -8.02
C ASN A 80 6.81 4.72 -6.98
N GLY A 81 8.08 4.81 -6.57
CA GLY A 81 8.54 5.90 -5.72
C GLY A 81 7.97 5.87 -4.30
N ASN A 82 7.38 4.74 -3.87
CA ASN A 82 6.75 4.66 -2.56
C ASN A 82 7.76 4.32 -1.47
N THR A 83 7.58 4.86 -0.28
CA THR A 83 8.55 4.73 0.82
C THR A 83 7.88 4.33 2.13
N SER A 84 8.51 3.43 2.87
CA SER A 84 8.17 3.22 4.29
C SER A 84 9.31 2.61 5.08
N GLU A 85 9.15 2.44 6.39
CA GLU A 85 10.13 1.70 7.18
C GLU A 85 10.30 0.25 6.72
N ARG A 86 9.22 -0.50 6.48
CA ARG A 86 9.33 -1.95 6.17
C ARG A 86 9.36 -2.28 4.69
N ALA A 87 8.38 -1.80 3.91
CA ALA A 87 8.38 -2.00 2.47
C ALA A 87 7.85 -0.77 1.73
N GLY A 88 8.64 -0.24 0.79
CA GLY A 88 8.24 0.92 0.02
C GLY A 88 6.98 0.67 -0.81
N GLY A 89 6.93 -0.39 -1.61
CA GLY A 89 5.85 -0.61 -2.57
C GLY A 89 4.62 -1.25 -1.93
N LEU A 90 4.77 -2.52 -1.56
CA LEU A 90 3.71 -3.35 -1.02
C LEU A 90 4.27 -4.18 0.14
N TYR A 91 3.59 -4.15 1.28
CA TYR A 91 3.84 -5.07 2.39
C TYR A 91 2.62 -5.96 2.62
N VAL A 92 2.78 -7.26 2.41
CA VAL A 92 1.76 -8.27 2.70
C VAL A 92 2.17 -9.08 3.91
N TYR A 93 1.27 -9.16 4.89
CA TYR A 93 1.38 -10.03 6.06
C TYR A 93 0.11 -10.87 6.14
N THR A 94 0.08 -12.01 5.45
CA THR A 94 -1.11 -12.86 5.36
C THR A 94 -0.71 -14.34 5.43
N ASN A 95 -1.67 -15.16 5.83
CA ASN A 95 -1.63 -16.61 5.63
C ASN A 95 -2.52 -17.06 4.45
N GLY A 96 -3.24 -16.11 3.83
CA GLY A 96 -4.08 -16.34 2.64
C GLY A 96 -3.30 -16.20 1.33
N GLU A 97 -4.01 -16.24 0.21
CA GLU A 97 -3.41 -16.18 -1.12
C GLU A 97 -3.12 -14.73 -1.55
N THR A 98 -2.02 -14.53 -2.26
CA THR A 98 -1.67 -13.24 -2.86
C THR A 98 -1.10 -13.51 -4.23
N GLU A 99 -1.81 -13.04 -5.25
CA GLU A 99 -1.41 -13.15 -6.63
C GLU A 99 -1.06 -11.77 -7.18
N ILE A 100 0.12 -11.67 -7.78
CA ILE A 100 0.60 -10.44 -8.42
C ILE A 100 1.08 -10.80 -9.81
N HIS A 101 0.45 -10.23 -10.82
CA HIS A 101 0.81 -10.48 -12.20
C HIS A 101 0.79 -9.21 -13.04
N HIS A 102 1.65 -9.16 -14.05
CA HIS A 102 1.79 -8.02 -14.97
C HIS A 102 1.96 -6.65 -14.28
N SER A 103 2.52 -6.61 -13.07
CA SER A 103 2.65 -5.40 -12.26
C SER A 103 4.11 -5.00 -12.08
N THR A 104 4.36 -3.69 -12.00
CA THR A 104 5.71 -3.12 -11.88
C THR A 104 5.92 -2.50 -10.51
N PHE A 105 7.06 -2.81 -9.88
CA PHE A 105 7.50 -2.19 -8.63
C PHE A 105 8.82 -1.46 -8.87
N ALA A 106 8.77 -0.15 -9.04
CA ALA A 106 9.95 0.68 -9.35
C ALA A 106 10.26 1.67 -8.24
N SER A 107 11.54 1.93 -7.97
CA SER A 107 11.98 3.01 -7.07
C SER A 107 11.30 3.04 -5.69
N ASN A 108 10.92 1.88 -5.16
CA ASN A 108 10.27 1.78 -3.86
C ASN A 108 11.31 1.49 -2.77
N PHE A 109 11.24 2.18 -1.63
CA PHE A 109 12.26 2.10 -0.59
C PHE A 109 11.70 1.70 0.79
N GLY A 110 12.23 0.62 1.36
CA GLY A 110 12.12 0.28 2.78
C GLY A 110 13.29 0.90 3.57
N ILE A 111 13.04 1.64 4.64
CA ILE A 111 14.08 2.39 5.38
C ILE A 111 14.76 1.52 6.46
N SER A 112 14.13 0.47 6.97
CA SER A 112 14.73 -0.45 7.95
C SER A 112 14.81 -1.89 7.42
N THR A 113 16.06 -2.28 7.10
CA THR A 113 16.59 -3.65 7.02
C THR A 113 15.83 -4.69 6.19
N ALA A 114 16.11 -4.72 4.88
CA ALA A 114 16.70 -5.89 4.21
C ALA A 114 17.30 -5.41 2.88
N GLY A 115 18.57 -5.76 2.64
CA GLY A 115 19.11 -5.84 1.28
C GLY A 115 18.54 -7.04 0.54
#